data_AF-X1CG32-F1
#
_entry.id   AF-X1CG32-F1
#
_cell.length_a   1.000
_cell.length_b   1.000
_cell.length_c   1.000
_cell.angle_alpha   90.00
_cell.angle_beta   90.00
_cell.angle_gamma   90.00
#
_symmetry.space_group_name_H-M   'P 1'
#
loop_
_entity.id
_entity.type
_entity.pdbx_description
1 polymer ?
#
loop_
_entity_poly.entity_id
_entity_poly.type
_entity_poly.pdbx_seq_one_letter_code
_entity_poly.pdbx_strand_id
1 'polypeptide(L)' 'VEISDWTVHQVDSNWGKKPCVKTIDERFLKLESKRLRFLVTEFMGKRIKLSITRYDSQPNPLQTWWIVEKVPKK' A
#
# COMPACT_ATOMS: atom_id res chain seq x y z
N VAL A 1 -1.33 -8.58 2.05
CA VAL A 1 -2.20 -7.87 1.10
C VAL A 1 -1.93 -8.39 -0.29
N GLU A 2 -2.96 -8.83 -1.01
CA GLU A 2 -2.86 -9.15 -2.44
C GLU A 2 -3.56 -8.03 -3.22
N ILE A 3 -2.92 -7.52 -4.28
CA ILE A 3 -3.44 -6.41 -5.09
C ILE A 3 -4.01 -7.00 -6.37
N SER A 4 -5.32 -6.81 -6.60
CA SER A 4 -6.00 -7.27 -7.82
C SER A 4 -5.92 -6.26 -8.94
N ASP A 5 -5.97 -4.98 -8.59
CA ASP A 5 -6.01 -3.87 -9.55
C ASP A 5 -5.03 -2.78 -9.12
N TRP A 6 -4.13 -2.44 -10.05
CA TRP A 6 -3.09 -1.43 -9.90
C TRP A 6 -3.56 -0.03 -10.31
N THR A 7 -4.80 0.10 -10.77
CA THR A 7 -5.44 1.38 -11.01
C THR A 7 -5.49 2.18 -9.72
N VAL A 8 -4.99 3.42 -9.77
CA VAL A 8 -5.04 4.32 -8.62
C VAL A 8 -6.43 4.94 -8.55
N HIS A 9 -7.21 4.52 -7.55
CA HIS A 9 -8.51 5.09 -7.26
C HIS A 9 -8.39 6.28 -6.30
N GLN A 10 -9.27 7.26 -6.43
CA GLN A 10 -9.44 8.34 -5.47
C GLN A 10 -10.64 8.02 -4.59
N VAL A 11 -10.39 7.59 -3.35
CA VAL A 11 -11.45 7.17 -2.42
C VAL A 11 -11.69 8.27 -1.39
N ASP A 12 -12.96 8.62 -1.16
CA ASP A 12 -13.32 9.61 -0.16
C ASP A 12 -12.97 9.13 1.26
N SER A 13 -12.43 10.05 2.06
CA SER A 13 -12.14 9.85 3.47
C SER A 13 -12.53 11.10 4.25
N ASN A 14 -12.57 11.00 5.58
CA ASN A 14 -12.82 12.14 6.47
C ASN A 14 -11.85 13.33 6.26
N TRP A 15 -10.74 13.13 5.54
CA TRP A 15 -9.74 14.15 5.21
C TRP A 15 -9.59 14.35 3.69
N GLY A 16 -10.66 14.14 2.92
CA GLY A 16 -10.70 14.30 1.47
C GLY A 16 -10.36 13.03 0.69
N LYS A 17 -10.22 13.16 -0.64
CA LYS A 17 -9.91 12.05 -1.54
C LYS A 17 -8.48 11.57 -1.36
N LYS A 18 -8.30 10.26 -1.15
CA LYS A 18 -6.99 9.62 -0.96
C LYS A 18 -6.69 8.66 -2.11
N PRO A 19 -5.45 8.65 -2.63
CA PRO A 19 -5.02 7.68 -3.63
C PRO A 19 -4.93 6.30 -2.99
N CYS A 20 -5.61 5.32 -3.56
CA CYS A 20 -5.66 3.95 -3.07
C CYS A 20 -5.56 2.94 -4.22
N VAL A 21 -5.11 1.72 -3.92
CA VAL A 21 -5.21 0.56 -4.83
C VAL A 21 -6.19 -0.46 -4.28
N LYS A 22 -6.93 -1.13 -5.17
CA LYS A 22 -7.91 -2.14 -4.77
C LYS A 22 -7.20 -3.46 -4.51
N THR A 23 -7.40 -3.99 -3.32
CA THR A 23 -6.93 -5.32 -2.90
C THR A 23 -7.94 -6.39 -3.33
N ILE A 24 -7.52 -7.66 -3.38
CA ILE A 24 -8.43 -8.74 -3.80
C ILE A 24 -9.62 -8.90 -2.85
N ASP A 25 -9.45 -8.51 -1.59
CA ASP A 25 -10.48 -8.58 -0.55
C ASP A 25 -11.48 -7.40 -0.65
N GLU A 26 -11.51 -6.73 -1.80
CA GLU A 26 -12.27 -5.52 -2.10
C GLU A 26 -11.98 -4.30 -1.21
N ARG A 27 -10.94 -4.39 -0.38
CA ARG A 27 -10.48 -3.28 0.46
C ARG A 27 -9.56 -2.35 -0.33
N PHE A 28 -9.51 -1.09 0.08
CA PHE A 28 -8.61 -0.10 -0.49
C PHE A 28 -7.36 0.08 0.38
N LEU A 29 -6.18 -0.15 -0.21
CA LEU A 29 -4.90 0.17 0.41
C LEU A 29 -4.53 1.61 0.10
N LYS A 30 -4.50 2.47 1.12
CA LYS A 30 -4.10 3.87 0.99
C LYS A 30 -2.62 4.00 0.63
N LEU A 31 -2.31 4.78 -0.40
CA LEU A 31 -0.95 5.09 -0.86
C LEU A 31 -0.47 6.46 -0.35
N GLU A 32 -0.90 6.88 0.85
CA GLU A 32 -0.63 8.22 1.40
C GLU A 32 0.87 8.53 1.55
N SER A 33 1.70 7.50 1.76
CA SER A 33 3.15 7.66 1.78
C SER A 33 3.74 7.54 0.37
N LYS A 34 4.44 8.59 -0.09
CA LYS A 34 5.28 8.53 -1.31
C LYS A 34 6.24 7.34 -1.29
N ARG A 35 6.76 6.99 -0.11
CA ARG A 35 7.67 5.83 0.07
C ARG A 35 6.95 4.51 -0.17
N LEU A 36 5.78 4.31 0.45
CA LEU A 36 4.99 3.10 0.23
C LEU A 36 4.63 2.94 -1.26
N ARG A 37 4.19 4.04 -1.90
CA ARG A 37 3.92 4.04 -3.34
C ARG A 37 5.13 3.55 -4.14
N PHE A 38 6.32 4.10 -3.89
CA PHE A 38 7.54 3.72 -4.60
C PHE A 38 7.92 2.24 -4.39
N LEU A 39 7.84 1.74 -3.15
CA LEU A 39 8.12 0.33 -2.83
C LEU A 39 7.14 -0.63 -3.54
N VAL A 40 5.88 -0.20 -3.69
CA VAL A 40 4.82 -1.01 -4.28
C VAL A 40 4.85 -0.94 -5.82
N THR A 41 5.41 0.13 -6.41
CA THR A 41 5.60 0.28 -7.87
C THR A 41 6.40 -0.84 -8.50
N GLU A 42 7.40 -1.40 -7.82
CA GLU A 42 8.24 -2.51 -8.34
C GLU A 42 7.41 -3.77 -8.68
N PHE A 43 6.23 -3.87 -8.07
CA PHE A 43 5.34 -5.01 -8.18
C PHE A 43 4.13 -4.76 -9.11
N MET A 44 4.02 -3.56 -9.68
CA MET A 44 2.93 -3.19 -10.57
C MET A 44 2.78 -4.16 -11.75
N GLY A 45 1.53 -4.52 -12.05
CA GLY A 45 1.18 -5.43 -13.15
C GLY A 45 1.46 -6.91 -12.88
N LYS A 46 2.02 -7.27 -11.72
CA LYS A 46 2.28 -8.66 -11.35
C LYS A 46 1.23 -9.15 -10.36
N ARG A 47 0.69 -10.35 -10.58
CA ARG A 47 -0.20 -11.02 -9.62
C ARG A 47 0.61 -11.67 -8.51
N ILE A 48 0.87 -10.92 -7.44
CA ILE A 48 1.70 -11.36 -6.31
C ILE A 48 1.02 -11.08 -4.96
N LYS A 49 1.35 -11.91 -3.97
CA LYS A 49 1.01 -11.66 -2.58
C LYS A 49 2.14 -10.87 -1.92
N LEU A 50 1.78 -9.78 -1.26
CA LEU A 50 2.72 -8.90 -0.55
C LEU A 50 2.47 -8.93 0.96
N SER A 51 3.55 -8.95 1.73
CA SER A 51 3.55 -8.58 3.15
C SER A 51 3.95 -7.11 3.24
N ILE A 52 3.13 -6.29 3.87
CA ILE A 52 3.39 -4.86 4.04
C ILE A 52 3.38 -4.57 5.53
N THR A 53 4.53 -4.17 6.07
CA THR A 53 4.68 -3.81 7.49
C THR A 53 4.95 -2.33 7.59
N ARG A 54 4.10 -1.64 8.37
CA ARG A 54 4.27 -0.22 8.72
C ARG A 54 4.97 -0.12 10.06
N TYR A 55 6.04 0.67 10.12
CA TYR A 55 6.72 1.00 11.37
C TYR A 55 6.44 2.46 11.70
N ASP A 56 5.56 2.67 12.67
CA ASP A 56 5.22 3.99 13.18
C ASP A 56 6.33 4.47 14.13
N SER A 57 7.01 5.55 13.76
CA SER A 57 7.97 6.20 14.66
C SER A 57 7.20 7.14 15.59
N GLN A 58 7.33 6.91 16.89
CA GLN A 58 6.92 7.85 17.93
C GLN A 58 8.16 8.35 18.68
N PRO A 59 8.23 9.65 19.02
CA PRO A 59 7.18 10.66 18.88
C PRO A 59 7.09 11.32 17.49
N ASN A 60 8.02 11.05 16.57
CA ASN A 60 8.09 11.75 15.29
C ASN A 60 7.42 10.97 14.13
N PRO A 61 6.17 11.26 13.76
CA PRO A 61 5.47 10.55 12.70
C PRO A 61 6.11 10.71 11.31
N LEU A 62 6.95 11.73 11.10
CA LEU A 62 7.70 11.91 9.84
C LEU A 62 8.75 10.82 9.61
N GLN A 63 9.16 10.12 10.67
CA GLN A 63 10.07 8.99 10.61
C GLN A 63 9.34 7.67 10.38
N THR A 64 8.04 7.64 10.06
CA THR A 64 7.35 6.40 9.70
C THR A 64 7.98 5.78 8.43
N TRP A 65 8.30 4.48 8.46
CA TRP A 65 8.79 3.75 7.29
C TRP A 65 8.00 2.46 7.04
N TRP A 66 8.24 1.87 5.88
CA TRP A 66 7.51 0.72 5.37
C TRP A 66 8.48 -0.33 4.87
N ILE A 67 8.13 -1.60 5.08
CA ILE A 67 8.79 -2.74 4.45
C ILE A 67 7.74 -3.47 3.61
N VAL A 68 8.11 -3.83 2.38
CA VAL A 68 7.25 -4.55 1.44
C VAL A 68 8.01 -5.78 0.96
N GLU A 69 7.48 -6.96 1.25
CA GLU A 69 8.11 -8.24 0.91
C GLU A 69 7.17 -9.11 0.08
N LYS A 70 7.73 -9.92 -0.82
CA LYS A 70 6.96 -10.94 -1.53
C LYS A 70 6.69 -12.11 -0.60
N VAL A 71 5.43 -12.53 -0.52
CA VAL A 71 5.09 -13.77 0.19
C VAL A 71 5.30 -14.93 -0.79
N PRO A 72 6.21 -15.89 -0.51
CA PRO A 72 6.38 -17.05 -1.37
C PRO A 72 5.07 -17.85 -1.42
N LYS A 73 4.71 -18.32 -2.62
CA LYS A 73 3.61 -19.28 -2.76
C LYS A 73 4.06 -20.58 -2.08
N LYS A 74 3.33 -20.99 -1.03
CA LYS A 74 3.37 -22.36 -0.52
C LYS A 74 2.71 -23.31 -1.51
#